data_AF-A0A7W1FZF7-F1
#
_entry.id   AF-A0A7W1FZF7-F1
#
_cell.length_a   1.000
_cell.length_b   1.000
_cell.length_c   1.000
_cell.angle_alpha   90.00
_cell.angle_beta   90.00
_cell.angle_gamma   90.00
#
_symmetry.space_group_name_H-M   'P 1'
#
loop_
_entity.id
_entity.type
_entity.pdbx_description
1 polymer ?
#
loop_
_entity_poly.entity_id
_entity_poly.type
_entity_poly.pdbx_seq_one_letter_code
_entity_poly.pdbx_strand_id
1 'polypeptide(L)'
;MAFVGGAFMRSDLPSREKRFEFLRLLVSDDLEKSIALSSSVVKSFEKILDVKTAGPKDATYLIQGCLPTLQEGVYCRNLQLTRYIHSPLVYGESLYQDNIDECKLLNMESDKTKNARIQQVAEAYFQGILNYVLSK
;
A
#
# COMPACT_ATOMS: atom_id res chain seq x y z
N MET A 1 6.26 -0.85 1.03
CA MET A 1 5.41 0.30 1.46
C MET A 1 3.96 0.05 1.07
N ALA A 2 3.04 0.93 1.43
CA ALA A 2 1.65 0.86 0.98
C ALA A 2 1.02 2.24 0.76
N PHE A 3 0.00 2.29 -0.11
CA PHE A 3 -0.81 3.47 -0.38
C PHE A 3 -2.24 3.32 0.09
N VAL A 4 -2.79 4.43 0.57
CA VAL A 4 -4.20 4.62 0.93
C VAL A 4 -4.77 5.87 0.23
N GLY A 5 -6.09 6.06 0.30
CA GLY A 5 -6.76 7.21 -0.32
C GLY A 5 -6.29 8.53 0.29
N GLY A 6 -6.26 9.60 -0.50
CA GLY A 6 -5.86 10.94 -0.04
C GLY A 6 -4.97 11.65 -1.06
N ALA A 7 -4.27 12.70 -0.62
CA ALA A 7 -3.41 13.54 -1.47
C ALA A 7 -4.12 14.06 -2.74
N PHE A 8 -5.39 14.45 -2.61
CA PHE A 8 -6.19 15.00 -3.71
C PHE A 8 -5.64 16.37 -4.13
N MET A 9 -5.49 16.57 -5.43
CA MET A 9 -5.17 17.86 -6.05
C MET A 9 -6.44 18.52 -6.63
N ARG A 10 -6.35 19.81 -6.95
CA ARG A 10 -7.46 20.59 -7.51
C ARG A 10 -8.06 19.94 -8.77
N SER A 11 -7.23 19.33 -9.61
CA SER A 11 -7.64 18.65 -10.85
C SER A 11 -8.38 17.34 -10.61
N ASP A 12 -8.43 16.83 -9.38
CA ASP A 12 -8.96 15.51 -9.08
C ASP A 12 -10.46 15.51 -8.74
N LEU A 13 -11.08 16.68 -8.60
CA LEU A 13 -12.50 16.81 -8.22
C LEU A 13 -13.42 17.43 -9.31
N PRO A 14 -13.21 17.23 -10.63
CA PRO A 14 -13.98 17.94 -11.66
C PRO A 14 -15.43 17.47 -11.77
N SER A 15 -15.71 16.19 -11.49
CA SER A 15 -17.06 15.61 -11.62
C SER A 15 -17.77 15.51 -10.27
N ARG A 16 -19.10 15.31 -10.29
CA ARG A 16 -19.88 15.04 -9.07
C ARG A 16 -19.46 13.72 -8.42
N GLU A 17 -19.24 12.70 -9.23
CA GLU A 17 -18.77 11.38 -8.81
C GLU A 17 -17.44 11.46 -8.05
N LYS A 18 -16.43 12.14 -8.60
CA LYS A 18 -15.12 12.28 -7.92
C LYS A 18 -15.23 13.06 -6.59
N ARG A 19 -16.13 14.04 -6.53
CA ARG A 19 -16.45 14.76 -5.29
C ARG A 19 -17.16 13.88 -4.26
N PHE A 20 -18.02 12.97 -4.71
CA PHE A 20 -18.65 11.98 -3.85
C PHE A 20 -17.60 11.03 -3.25
N GLU A 21 -16.68 10.50 -4.06
CA GLU A 21 -15.60 9.64 -3.56
C GLU A 21 -14.70 10.35 -2.55
N PHE A 22 -14.38 11.62 -2.79
CA PHE A 22 -13.65 12.44 -1.84
C PHE A 22 -14.43 12.65 -0.53
N LEU A 23 -15.71 13.04 -0.62
CA LEU A 23 -16.55 13.22 0.56
C LEU A 23 -16.69 11.93 1.37
N ARG A 24 -16.89 10.79 0.70
CA ARG A 24 -17.01 9.47 1.31
C ARG A 24 -15.79 9.15 2.19
N LEU A 25 -14.58 9.43 1.70
CA LEU A 25 -13.34 9.25 2.48
C LEU A 25 -13.27 10.16 3.72
N LEU A 26 -13.96 11.30 3.74
CA LEU A 26 -14.00 12.21 4.88
C LEU A 26 -15.07 11.86 5.92
N VAL A 27 -16.16 11.21 5.50
CA VAL A 27 -17.34 10.94 6.36
C VAL A 27 -17.47 9.49 6.79
N SER A 28 -16.49 8.64 6.46
CA SER A 28 -16.42 7.24 6.86
C SER A 28 -15.05 6.94 7.45
N ASP A 29 -14.95 5.86 8.23
CA ASP A 29 -13.66 5.43 8.80
C ASP A 29 -12.77 4.65 7.80
N ASP A 30 -13.13 4.61 6.52
CA ASP A 30 -12.44 3.77 5.54
C ASP A 30 -10.98 4.16 5.40
N LEU A 31 -10.66 5.46 5.49
CA LEU A 31 -9.28 5.94 5.40
C LEU A 31 -8.47 5.49 6.63
N GLU A 32 -8.99 5.72 7.84
CA GLU A 32 -8.35 5.35 9.10
C GLU A 32 -8.14 3.84 9.19
N LYS A 33 -9.16 3.06 8.83
CA LYS A 33 -9.07 1.59 8.79
C LYS A 33 -8.11 1.11 7.69
N SER A 34 -8.03 1.79 6.55
CA SER A 34 -7.03 1.51 5.51
C SER A 34 -5.61 1.79 5.98
N ILE A 35 -5.39 2.87 6.72
CA ILE A 35 -4.09 3.20 7.32
C ILE A 35 -3.68 2.12 8.33
N ALA A 36 -4.61 1.71 9.21
CA ALA A 36 -4.35 0.65 10.20
C ALA A 36 -4.03 -0.70 9.54
N LEU A 37 -4.85 -1.11 8.56
CA LEU A 37 -4.61 -2.33 7.77
C LEU A 37 -3.26 -2.27 7.05
N SER A 38 -2.98 -1.16 6.36
CA SER A 38 -1.73 -0.96 5.61
C SER A 38 -0.51 -0.98 6.54
N SER A 39 -0.59 -0.39 7.73
CA SER A 39 0.49 -0.45 8.73
C SER A 39 0.79 -1.89 9.15
N SER A 40 -0.24 -2.69 9.40
CA SER A 40 -0.08 -4.12 9.75
C SER A 40 0.57 -4.92 8.61
N VAL A 41 0.17 -4.66 7.37
CA VAL A 41 0.74 -5.31 6.18
C VAL A 41 2.17 -4.87 5.92
N VAL A 42 2.50 -3.59 6.03
CA VAL A 42 3.88 -3.08 5.85
C VAL A 42 4.83 -3.67 6.88
N LYS A 43 4.44 -3.75 8.16
CA LYS A 43 5.23 -4.44 9.20
C LYS A 43 5.47 -5.91 8.87
N SER A 44 4.49 -6.57 8.27
CA SER A 44 4.60 -7.96 7.85
C SER A 44 5.51 -8.12 6.63
N PHE A 45 5.48 -7.18 5.68
CA PHE A 45 6.47 -7.12 4.59
C PHE A 45 7.89 -7.02 5.14
N GLU A 46 8.14 -6.04 6.01
CA GLU A 46 9.49 -5.83 6.54
C GLU A 46 10.00 -7.07 7.29
N LYS A 47 9.16 -7.69 8.12
CA LYS A 47 9.50 -8.90 8.87
C LYS A 47 9.72 -10.14 8.01
N ILE A 48 8.85 -10.42 7.04
CA ILE A 48 8.83 -11.69 6.30
C ILE A 48 9.70 -11.63 5.05
N LEU A 49 9.73 -10.47 4.38
CA LEU A 49 10.52 -10.29 3.16
C LEU A 49 11.96 -9.87 3.46
N ASP A 50 12.25 -9.48 4.71
CA ASP A 50 13.55 -8.96 5.16
C ASP A 50 14.01 -7.76 4.31
N VAL A 51 13.09 -6.84 4.05
CA VAL A 51 13.33 -5.60 3.29
C VAL A 51 12.97 -4.40 4.15
N LYS A 52 13.74 -3.34 4.04
CA LYS A 52 13.45 -2.10 4.77
C LYS A 52 12.18 -1.46 4.26
N THR A 53 11.38 -0.94 5.19
CA THR A 53 10.26 -0.08 4.85
C THR A 53 10.75 1.17 4.09
N ALA A 54 10.17 1.45 2.93
CA ALA A 54 10.57 2.59 2.12
C ALA A 54 10.18 3.92 2.79
N GLY A 55 11.13 4.85 2.78
CA GLY A 55 11.00 6.22 3.24
C GLY A 55 11.11 7.26 2.11
N PRO A 56 10.96 8.56 2.43
CA PRO A 56 10.94 9.64 1.43
C PRO A 56 12.20 9.77 0.57
N LYS A 57 13.34 9.21 1.01
CA LYS A 57 14.61 9.25 0.27
C LYS A 57 14.74 8.13 -0.76
N ASP A 58 13.90 7.11 -0.68
CA ASP A 58 14.03 5.91 -1.51
C ASP A 58 13.36 6.06 -2.87
N ALA A 59 12.38 6.97 -3.01
CA ALA A 59 11.74 7.28 -4.28
C ALA A 59 11.21 8.72 -4.34
N THR A 60 11.51 9.42 -5.43
CA THR A 60 11.12 10.83 -5.63
C THR A 60 9.60 11.05 -5.68
N TYR A 61 8.83 10.07 -6.13
CA TYR A 61 7.37 10.19 -6.16
C TYR A 61 6.74 10.23 -4.76
N LEU A 62 7.43 9.74 -3.73
CA LEU A 62 6.96 9.79 -2.34
C LEU A 62 6.92 11.21 -1.78
N ILE A 63 7.70 12.13 -2.36
CA ILE A 63 7.69 13.55 -2.00
C ILE A 63 6.88 14.41 -2.98
N GLN A 64 6.71 13.97 -4.23
CA GLN A 64 6.06 14.77 -5.28
C GLN A 64 4.56 14.49 -5.45
N GLY A 65 4.07 13.30 -5.05
CA GLY A 65 2.69 12.88 -5.32
C GLY A 65 2.02 12.15 -4.17
N CYS A 66 2.63 12.16 -2.99
CA CYS A 66 2.12 11.48 -1.81
C CYS A 66 2.14 12.43 -0.60
N LEU A 67 1.26 12.16 0.37
CA LEU A 67 1.34 12.76 1.70
C LEU A 67 1.68 11.64 2.71
N PRO A 68 2.65 11.85 3.61
CA PRO A 68 2.95 10.85 4.64
C PRO A 68 1.79 10.74 5.63
N THR A 69 1.54 9.53 6.11
CA THR A 69 0.67 9.32 7.28
C THR A 69 1.51 9.30 8.56
N LEU A 70 0.86 9.10 9.71
CA LEU A 70 1.56 8.86 10.98
C LEU A 70 2.18 7.46 11.07
N GLN A 71 1.88 6.56 10.12
CA GLN A 71 2.41 5.21 10.08
C GLN A 71 3.55 5.13 9.07
N GLU A 72 4.71 4.67 9.52
CA GLU A 72 5.89 4.51 8.65
C GLU A 72 5.59 3.58 7.48
N GLY A 73 6.04 3.97 6.27
CA GLY A 73 5.81 3.22 5.05
C GLY A 73 4.39 3.25 4.50
N VAL A 74 3.47 4.00 5.13
CA VAL A 74 2.10 4.19 4.65
C VAL A 74 1.90 5.63 4.20
N TYR A 75 1.48 5.79 2.94
CA TYR A 75 1.36 7.08 2.29
C TYR A 75 -0.04 7.27 1.69
N CYS A 76 -0.59 8.47 1.84
CA CYS A 76 -1.78 8.88 1.11
C CYS A 76 -1.39 9.21 -0.33
N ARG A 77 -2.08 8.60 -1.30
CA ARG A 77 -1.90 8.87 -2.73
C ARG A 77 -3.24 8.76 -3.46
N ASN A 78 -3.50 9.67 -4.39
CA ASN A 78 -4.76 9.69 -5.12
C ASN A 78 -4.81 8.71 -6.31
N LEU A 79 -4.48 7.44 -6.04
CA LEU A 79 -4.68 6.36 -7.00
C LEU A 79 -6.16 6.08 -7.17
N GLN A 80 -6.58 5.62 -8.35
CA GLN A 80 -8.00 5.38 -8.60
C GLN A 80 -8.56 4.31 -7.64
N LEU A 81 -7.88 3.18 -7.49
CA LEU A 81 -8.35 2.11 -6.60
C LEU A 81 -8.44 2.53 -5.14
N THR A 82 -7.61 3.48 -4.68
CA THR A 82 -7.60 3.91 -3.28
C THR A 82 -8.78 4.80 -2.88
N ARG A 83 -9.56 5.30 -3.85
CA ARG A 83 -10.80 6.06 -3.58
C ARG A 83 -12.07 5.31 -3.97
N TYR A 84 -12.04 4.49 -5.02
CA TYR A 84 -13.23 3.80 -5.56
C TYR A 84 -13.62 2.52 -4.81
N ILE A 85 -12.72 1.94 -4.01
CA ILE A 85 -13.07 0.82 -3.13
C ILE A 85 -13.71 1.37 -1.86
N HIS A 86 -14.96 0.98 -1.60
CA HIS A 86 -15.77 1.41 -0.46
C HIS A 86 -15.61 0.45 0.72
N SER A 87 -14.36 0.26 1.16
CA SER A 87 -13.97 -0.60 2.27
C SER A 87 -12.54 -0.26 2.67
N PRO A 88 -12.09 -0.63 3.89
CA PRO A 88 -10.68 -0.64 4.21
C PRO A 88 -9.88 -1.40 3.15
N LEU A 89 -8.81 -0.78 2.66
CA LEU A 89 -7.96 -1.31 1.58
C LEU A 89 -6.48 -1.12 1.89
N VAL A 90 -5.66 -1.94 1.25
CA VAL A 90 -4.20 -1.78 1.20
C VAL A 90 -3.76 -1.89 -0.25
N TYR A 91 -3.13 -0.83 -0.77
CA TYR A 91 -2.41 -0.91 -2.04
C TYR A 91 -0.93 -1.10 -1.70
N GLY A 92 -0.48 -2.35 -1.56
CA GLY A 92 0.90 -2.63 -1.18
C GLY A 92 1.84 -2.64 -2.38
N GLU A 93 2.91 -1.84 -2.30
CA GLU A 93 4.10 -2.02 -3.12
C GLU A 93 5.12 -2.78 -2.28
N SER A 94 5.07 -4.12 -2.43
CA SER A 94 5.79 -5.06 -1.56
C SER A 94 7.30 -5.07 -1.80
N LEU A 95 7.74 -4.95 -3.05
CA LEU A 95 9.13 -5.02 -3.48
C LEU A 95 9.42 -3.96 -4.54
N TYR A 96 10.62 -3.36 -4.52
CA TYR A 96 11.06 -2.47 -5.59
C TYR A 96 11.52 -3.24 -6.81
N GLN A 97 10.89 -2.97 -7.95
CA GLN A 97 11.22 -3.62 -9.21
C GLN A 97 12.61 -3.24 -9.72
N ASP A 98 13.10 -2.04 -9.38
CA ASP A 98 14.44 -1.58 -9.77
C ASP A 98 15.55 -2.12 -8.84
N ASN A 99 15.19 -2.87 -7.79
CA ASN A 99 16.15 -3.58 -6.97
C ASN A 99 16.64 -4.83 -7.73
N ILE A 100 17.94 -4.86 -8.04
CA ILE A 100 18.54 -5.91 -8.85
C ILE A 100 18.46 -7.30 -8.19
N ASP A 101 18.46 -7.37 -6.86
CA ASP A 101 18.40 -8.64 -6.14
C ASP A 101 16.97 -9.18 -6.11
N GLU A 102 15.96 -8.31 -5.95
CA GLU A 102 14.56 -8.68 -6.14
C GLU A 102 14.28 -9.14 -7.57
N CYS A 103 14.84 -8.43 -8.56
CA CYS A 103 14.75 -8.84 -9.96
C CYS A 103 15.27 -10.27 -10.19
N LYS A 104 16.40 -10.64 -9.58
CA LYS A 104 16.94 -12.01 -9.68
C LYS A 104 16.00 -13.02 -9.04
N LEU A 105 15.57 -12.78 -7.81
CA LEU A 105 14.70 -13.68 -7.04
C LEU A 105 13.35 -13.91 -7.75
N LEU A 106 12.75 -12.84 -8.27
CA LEU A 106 11.47 -12.89 -8.99
C LEU A 106 11.57 -13.58 -10.37
N ASN A 107 12.78 -13.76 -10.91
CA ASN A 107 13.05 -14.43 -12.18
C ASN A 107 13.56 -15.87 -12.03
N MET A 108 13.78 -16.37 -10.82
CA MET A 108 14.22 -17.77 -10.60
C MET A 108 13.21 -18.80 -11.11
N GLU A 109 11.93 -18.44 -11.23
CA GLU A 109 10.89 -19.32 -11.74
C GLU A 109 9.99 -18.63 -12.76
N SER A 110 9.68 -19.37 -13.83
CA SER A 110 8.77 -18.95 -14.90
C SER A 110 7.30 -19.07 -14.45
N ASP A 111 6.98 -20.17 -13.76
CA ASP A 111 5.71 -20.36 -13.08
C ASP A 111 5.68 -19.54 -11.78
N LYS A 112 5.01 -18.39 -11.83
CA LYS A 112 4.97 -17.44 -10.71
C LYS A 112 4.31 -18.00 -9.45
N THR A 113 3.49 -19.04 -9.56
CA THR A 113 2.88 -19.71 -8.40
C THR A 113 3.88 -20.56 -7.62
N LYS A 114 4.99 -20.96 -8.24
CA LYS A 114 6.07 -21.75 -7.64
C LYS A 114 7.26 -20.89 -7.20
N ASN A 115 7.29 -19.62 -7.57
CA ASN A 115 8.36 -18.72 -7.17
C ASN A 115 8.29 -18.45 -5.65
N ALA A 116 9.30 -18.92 -4.91
CA ALA A 116 9.35 -18.80 -3.45
C ALA A 116 9.26 -17.34 -2.98
N ARG A 117 9.84 -16.38 -3.72
CA ARG A 117 9.77 -14.95 -3.37
C ARG A 117 8.35 -14.41 -3.50
N ILE A 118 7.60 -14.85 -4.52
CA ILE A 118 6.18 -14.49 -4.67
C ILE A 118 5.33 -15.12 -3.56
N GLN A 119 5.61 -16.38 -3.21
CA GLN A 119 4.92 -17.05 -2.08
C GLN A 119 5.20 -16.32 -0.75
N GLN A 120 6.42 -15.84 -0.52
CA GLN A 120 6.74 -15.00 0.64
C GLN A 120 5.95 -13.69 0.66
N VAL A 121 5.77 -13.03 -0.49
CA VAL A 121 4.93 -11.82 -0.59
C VAL A 121 3.48 -12.14 -0.24
N ALA A 122 2.93 -13.24 -0.75
CA ALA A 122 1.58 -13.69 -0.43
C ALA A 122 1.43 -14.00 1.08
N GLU A 123 2.40 -14.68 1.67
CA GLU A 123 2.44 -14.96 3.11
C GLU A 123 2.50 -13.67 3.93
N ALA A 124 3.30 -12.69 3.49
CA ALA A 124 3.40 -11.41 4.18
C ALA A 124 2.09 -10.62 4.15
N TYR A 125 1.35 -10.65 3.03
CA TYR A 125 -0.02 -10.13 2.98
C TYR A 125 -0.94 -10.88 3.94
N PHE A 126 -0.94 -12.21 3.89
CA PHE A 126 -1.79 -13.05 4.73
C PHE A 126 -1.58 -12.77 6.22
N GLN A 127 -0.32 -12.78 6.68
CA GLN A 127 0.03 -12.47 8.07
C GLN A 127 -0.32 -11.02 8.44
N GLY A 128 -0.08 -10.06 7.55
CA GLY A 128 -0.47 -8.67 7.78
C GLY A 128 -1.97 -8.47 7.96
N ILE A 129 -2.78 -9.15 7.15
CA ILE A 129 -4.24 -9.14 7.25
C ILE A 129 -4.69 -9.81 8.54
N LEU A 130 -4.15 -10.99 8.88
CA LEU A 130 -4.46 -11.68 10.13
C LEU A 130 -4.14 -10.82 11.35
N ASN A 131 -2.95 -10.20 11.38
CA ASN A 131 -2.53 -9.31 12.47
C ASN A 131 -3.48 -8.11 12.62
N TYR A 132 -4.00 -7.56 11.51
CA TYR A 132 -4.99 -6.48 11.57
C TYR A 132 -6.34 -6.95 12.10
N VAL A 133 -6.80 -8.15 11.71
CA VAL A 133 -8.09 -8.69 12.16
C VAL A 133 -8.04 -9.08 13.64
N LEU A 134 -6.93 -9.66 14.10
CA LEU A 134 -6.77 -10.15 15.48
C LEU A 134 -6.38 -9.07 16.50
N SER A 135 -5.95 -7.89 16.05
CA SER A 135 -5.61 -6.76 16.93
C SER A 135 -6.80 -5.85 17.28
N LYS A 136 -7.99 -6.18 16.77
CA LYS A 136 -9.27 -5.58 17.15
C LYS A 136 -9.90 -6.33 18.31
#